data_AF-A0A4E0RZ18-F1
#
_entry.id   AF-A0A4E0RZ18-F1
#
_cell.length_a   1.000
_cell.length_b   1.000
_cell.length_c   1.000
_cell.angle_alpha   90.00
_cell.angle_beta   90.00
_cell.angle_gamma   90.00
#
_symmetry.space_group_name_H-M   'P 1'
#
loop_
_entity.id
_entity.type
_entity.pdbx_description
1 polymer ?
#
loop_
_entity_poly.entity_id
_entity_poly.type
_entity_poly.pdbx_seq_one_letter_code
_entity_poly.pdbx_strand_id
1 'polypeptide(L)'
;MGNCCERLCPNRSSSDEEAHERQRLLSSPSLSYDAVQPHLTSFTPPNPVVAEQPSDIFDTVTDIIKGVENRVVDAGAADFNPLDNQDYTERSRHYAENVANRPLGPPALPLILPRAFGNPAALIDAPTMSHAEIEMARRIAQINGELYEDMRKQGQEDLIVQFNQTQPPI
;
A
#
# COMPACT_ATOMS: atom_id res chain seq x y z
N MET A 1 27.11 -25.53 16.48
CA MET A 1 27.71 -25.66 15.14
C MET A 1 26.63 -25.24 14.13
N GLY A 2 26.70 -24.13 13.41
CA GLY A 2 27.69 -23.08 13.30
C GLY A 2 27.00 -21.75 12.99
N ASN A 3 27.69 -20.70 13.39
CA ASN A 3 27.37 -19.30 13.33
C ASN A 3 27.89 -18.74 12.00
N CYS A 4 27.12 -17.93 11.26
CA CYS A 4 27.62 -17.15 10.12
C CYS A 4 26.64 -16.04 9.71
N CYS A 5 26.35 -15.07 10.60
CA CYS A 5 25.74 -13.79 10.19
C CYS A 5 26.15 -12.60 11.08
N GLU A 6 27.32 -12.65 11.73
CA GLU A 6 27.70 -11.68 12.77
C GLU A 6 28.60 -10.51 12.30
N ARG A 7 28.77 -10.27 10.98
CA ARG A 7 29.77 -9.28 10.50
C ARG A 7 29.29 -8.17 9.57
N LEU A 8 27.99 -7.94 9.41
CA LEU A 8 27.52 -6.84 8.54
C LEU A 8 26.69 -5.75 9.24
N CYS A 9 26.55 -5.78 10.56
CA CYS A 9 25.87 -4.72 11.29
C CYS A 9 26.82 -4.04 12.27
N PRO A 10 27.47 -2.92 11.91
CA PRO A 10 27.89 -1.99 12.93
C PRO A 10 26.64 -1.31 13.49
N ASN A 11 26.36 -1.57 14.77
CA ASN A 11 25.43 -0.79 15.59
C ASN A 11 25.65 0.71 15.36
N ARG A 12 24.63 1.43 14.89
CA ARG A 12 24.41 2.81 15.34
C ARG A 12 22.93 3.17 15.33
N SER A 13 22.45 3.34 16.56
CA SER A 13 21.24 3.99 17.00
C SER A 13 21.08 5.42 16.46
N SER A 14 19.89 5.73 15.95
CA SER A 14 19.10 6.98 16.11
C SER A 14 18.13 7.03 14.91
N SER A 15 16.84 6.69 15.10
CA SER A 15 15.77 7.69 15.31
C SER A 15 15.96 8.93 14.43
N ASP A 16 15.03 9.14 13.50
CA ASP A 16 14.70 10.41 12.80
C ASP A 16 14.74 10.37 11.25
N GLU A 17 14.33 9.26 10.59
CA GLU A 17 14.11 9.22 9.12
C GLU A 17 12.64 9.05 8.70
N GLU A 18 11.66 9.29 9.57
CA GLU A 18 10.26 8.89 9.30
C GLU A 18 9.41 9.91 8.50
N ALA A 19 9.94 11.08 8.13
CA ALA A 19 9.12 12.17 7.60
C ALA A 19 9.04 12.27 6.05
N HIS A 20 9.89 11.56 5.30
CA HIS A 20 10.01 11.76 3.84
C HIS A 20 9.41 10.64 2.95
N GLU A 21 8.83 9.58 3.52
CA GLU A 21 8.34 8.43 2.73
C GLU A 21 6.94 8.60 2.10
N ARG A 22 6.21 9.71 2.36
CA ARG A 22 4.76 9.79 2.04
C ARG A 22 4.38 10.66 0.83
N GLN A 23 5.33 11.13 0.01
CA GLN A 23 4.99 11.89 -1.20
C GLN A 23 4.86 10.98 -2.43
N ARG A 24 3.63 10.85 -2.95
CA ARG A 24 3.33 10.14 -4.20
C ARG A 24 3.84 10.94 -5.40
N LEU A 25 4.76 10.35 -6.17
CA LEU A 25 5.41 10.97 -7.33
C LEU A 25 4.68 10.77 -8.67
N LEU A 26 3.47 10.19 -8.69
CA LEU A 26 2.65 10.05 -9.91
C LEU A 26 1.17 10.29 -9.63
N SER A 27 0.52 11.11 -10.46
CA SER A 27 -0.94 11.28 -10.47
C SER A 27 -1.60 10.02 -11.04
N SER A 28 -2.31 9.27 -10.21
CA SER A 28 -3.04 8.07 -10.66
C SER A 28 -4.33 8.46 -11.38
N PRO A 29 -4.62 7.92 -12.58
CA PRO A 29 -5.96 7.93 -13.14
C PRO A 29 -6.87 7.10 -12.22
N SER A 30 -8.08 7.60 -11.94
CA SER A 30 -9.09 6.92 -11.13
C SER A 30 -9.56 5.63 -11.82
N LEU A 31 -8.88 4.51 -11.53
CA LEU A 31 -9.37 3.16 -11.83
C LEU A 31 -10.36 2.76 -10.74
N SER A 32 -11.65 2.98 -11.06
CA SER A 32 -12.79 2.43 -10.35
C SER A 32 -12.69 0.91 -10.32
N TYR A 33 -12.50 0.32 -9.14
CA TYR A 33 -12.57 -1.12 -8.96
C TYR A 33 -14.04 -1.55 -8.86
N ASP A 34 -14.45 -2.42 -9.78
CA ASP A 34 -15.76 -3.03 -9.85
C ASP A 34 -16.06 -3.95 -8.65
N ALA A 35 -16.94 -3.48 -7.79
CA ALA A 35 -17.87 -4.29 -7.00
C ALA A 35 -19.09 -3.37 -6.83
N VAL A 36 -20.30 -3.67 -7.32
CA VAL A 36 -21.15 -4.83 -7.09
C VAL A 36 -22.23 -4.81 -8.17
N GLN A 37 -22.69 -5.93 -8.72
CA GLN A 37 -23.96 -5.96 -9.46
C GLN A 37 -24.95 -6.94 -8.86
N PRO A 38 -25.95 -6.45 -8.11
CA PRO A 38 -27.32 -6.89 -8.31
C PRO A 38 -27.92 -6.05 -9.45
N HIS A 39 -28.34 -6.72 -10.53
CA HIS A 39 -29.26 -6.14 -11.48
C HIS A 39 -30.52 -5.67 -10.74
N LEU A 40 -30.95 -4.42 -10.96
CA LEU A 40 -32.34 -4.06 -11.25
C LEU A 40 -32.48 -2.54 -11.47
N THR A 41 -32.98 -2.21 -12.68
CA THR A 41 -33.77 -1.03 -13.08
C THR A 41 -33.13 0.36 -13.09
N SER A 42 -33.08 0.91 -14.30
CA SER A 42 -32.88 2.31 -14.67
C SER A 42 -33.66 3.28 -13.78
N PHE A 43 -32.95 3.99 -12.90
CA PHE A 43 -33.39 5.28 -12.37
C PHE A 43 -32.55 6.37 -13.05
N THR A 44 -33.15 7.05 -14.03
CA THR A 44 -32.70 8.38 -14.43
C THR A 44 -32.71 9.29 -13.20
N PRO A 45 -31.62 10.02 -12.89
CA PRO A 45 -31.64 10.98 -11.79
C PRO A 45 -32.67 12.07 -12.12
N PRO A 46 -33.59 12.40 -11.20
CA PRO A 46 -34.40 13.59 -11.38
C PRO A 46 -33.46 14.80 -11.38
N ASN A 47 -33.62 15.67 -12.39
CA ASN A 47 -33.04 17.01 -12.38
C ASN A 47 -33.21 17.65 -10.99
N PRO A 48 -32.21 18.36 -10.45
CA PRO A 48 -32.40 19.12 -9.24
C PRO A 48 -33.31 20.30 -9.59
N VAL A 49 -34.62 20.07 -9.51
CA VAL A 49 -35.54 21.17 -9.24
C VAL A 49 -35.14 21.65 -7.86
N VAL A 50 -34.56 22.85 -7.81
CA VAL A 50 -34.32 23.61 -6.59
C VAL A 50 -35.66 23.78 -5.89
N ALA A 51 -35.99 22.82 -5.05
CA ALA A 51 -36.89 23.00 -3.94
C ALA A 51 -35.96 23.13 -2.74
N GLU A 52 -35.66 24.37 -2.37
CA GLU A 52 -35.20 24.68 -1.02
C GLU A 52 -36.33 24.27 -0.07
N GLN A 53 -36.36 22.99 0.30
CA GLN A 53 -36.99 22.59 1.53
C GLN A 53 -36.16 23.23 2.64
N PRO A 54 -36.77 23.88 3.65
CA PRO A 54 -36.05 24.21 4.85
C PRO A 54 -35.67 22.88 5.50
N SER A 55 -34.50 22.36 5.16
CA SER A 55 -33.89 21.26 5.90
C SER A 55 -33.79 21.73 7.33
N ASP A 56 -34.38 20.97 8.25
CA ASP A 56 -34.33 21.29 9.67
C ASP A 56 -32.86 21.52 10.03
N ILE A 57 -32.57 22.67 10.64
CA ILE A 57 -31.21 23.05 11.05
C ILE A 57 -30.60 21.91 11.90
N PHE A 58 -31.45 21.18 12.62
CA PHE A 58 -31.06 20.00 13.38
C PHE A 58 -30.50 18.85 12.53
N ASP A 59 -31.08 18.56 11.36
CA ASP A 59 -30.61 17.51 10.46
C ASP A 59 -29.27 17.92 9.82
N THR A 60 -29.15 19.18 9.41
CA THR A 60 -27.92 19.71 8.83
C THR A 60 -26.77 19.65 9.83
N VAL A 61 -27.02 20.03 11.08
CA VAL A 61 -26.04 19.97 12.16
C VAL A 61 -25.66 18.52 12.48
N THR A 62 -26.63 17.60 12.48
CA THR A 62 -26.38 16.17 12.72
C THR A 62 -25.48 15.58 11.63
N ASP A 63 -25.71 15.91 10.37
CA ASP A 63 -24.89 15.45 9.26
C ASP A 63 -23.47 16.03 9.28
N ILE A 64 -23.33 17.29 9.68
CA ILE A 64 -22.02 17.91 9.91
C ILE A 64 -21.27 17.17 11.02
N ILE A 65 -21.92 16.89 12.15
CA ILE A 65 -21.31 16.18 13.28
C ILE A 65 -20.85 14.78 12.86
N LYS A 66 -21.71 14.00 12.19
CA LYS A 66 -21.33 12.68 11.65
C LYS A 66 -20.21 12.77 10.62
N GLY A 67 -20.23 13.81 9.79
CA GLY A 67 -19.18 14.06 8.80
C GLY A 67 -17.83 14.37 9.45
N VAL A 68 -17.83 15.11 10.57
CA VAL A 68 -16.63 15.45 11.33
C VAL A 68 -16.14 14.25 12.16
N GLU A 69 -17.05 13.50 12.80
CA GLU A 69 -16.73 12.30 13.59
C GLU A 69 -15.93 11.28 12.77
N ASN A 70 -16.32 11.07 11.51
CA ASN A 70 -15.61 10.14 10.60
C ASN A 70 -14.29 10.69 10.04
N ARG A 71 -13.96 11.97 10.27
CA ARG A 71 -12.73 12.63 9.75
C ARG A 71 -11.71 12.93 10.83
N VAL A 72 -12.12 12.96 12.09
CA VAL A 72 -11.22 13.13 13.22
C VAL A 72 -10.60 11.79 13.57
N VAL A 73 -9.27 11.77 13.75
CA VAL A 73 -8.53 10.59 14.19
C VAL A 73 -8.34 10.70 15.69
N ASP A 74 -8.77 9.67 16.43
CA ASP A 74 -8.48 9.55 17.85
C ASP A 74 -7.00 9.18 18.05
N ALA A 75 -6.19 10.16 18.45
CA ALA A 75 -4.76 9.97 18.74
C ALA A 75 -4.51 9.14 20.02
N GLY A 76 -5.55 8.88 20.83
CA GLY A 76 -5.51 8.13 22.07
C GLY A 76 -6.02 6.69 21.96
N ALA A 77 -6.45 6.23 20.78
CA ALA A 77 -6.94 4.87 20.54
C ALA A 77 -5.82 3.82 20.53
N ALA A 78 -4.98 3.81 21.55
CA ALA A 78 -3.89 2.85 21.76
C ALA A 78 -4.31 1.65 22.63
N ASP A 79 -5.47 1.74 23.28
CA ASP A 79 -5.96 0.68 24.16
C ASP A 79 -6.39 -0.54 23.34
N PHE A 80 -5.81 -1.69 23.68
CA PHE A 80 -6.33 -2.97 23.24
C PHE A 80 -7.76 -3.07 23.79
N ASN A 81 -8.75 -3.09 22.90
CA ASN A 81 -10.14 -3.36 23.25
C ASN A 81 -10.38 -4.87 23.08
N PRO A 82 -10.11 -5.72 24.09
CA PRO A 82 -10.53 -7.11 24.01
C PRO A 82 -12.05 -7.12 23.91
N LEU A 83 -12.57 -7.71 22.84
CA LEU A 83 -13.94 -8.21 22.88
C LEU A 83 -14.09 -9.08 24.12
N ASP A 84 -15.23 -8.98 24.81
CA ASP A 84 -15.52 -9.94 25.87
C ASP A 84 -15.45 -11.36 25.31
N ASN A 85 -14.99 -12.32 26.12
CA ASN A 85 -14.76 -13.69 25.67
C ASN A 85 -16.05 -14.33 25.15
N GLN A 86 -17.20 -13.97 25.72
CA GLN A 86 -18.50 -14.43 25.25
C GLN A 86 -18.83 -13.85 23.87
N ASP A 87 -18.70 -12.53 23.71
CA ASP A 87 -18.93 -11.84 22.43
C ASP A 87 -18.02 -12.36 21.33
N TYR A 88 -16.74 -12.57 21.64
CA TYR A 88 -15.79 -13.16 20.70
C TYR A 88 -16.24 -14.56 20.27
N THR A 89 -16.65 -15.39 21.22
CA THR A 89 -17.08 -16.77 20.95
C THR A 89 -18.35 -16.81 20.11
N GLU A 90 -19.37 -16.02 20.46
CA GLU A 90 -20.62 -15.95 19.71
C GLU A 90 -20.41 -15.43 18.29
N ARG A 91 -19.58 -14.38 18.14
CA ARG A 91 -19.24 -13.81 16.85
C ARG A 91 -18.44 -14.77 15.98
N SER A 92 -17.50 -15.51 16.58
CA SER A 92 -16.72 -16.54 15.87
C SER A 92 -17.62 -17.67 15.36
N ARG A 93 -18.59 -18.12 16.17
CA ARG A 93 -19.57 -19.13 15.77
C ARG A 93 -20.43 -18.62 14.61
N HIS A 94 -20.94 -17.40 14.73
CA HIS A 94 -21.75 -16.77 13.69
C HIS A 94 -21.00 -16.71 12.34
N TYR A 95 -19.73 -16.30 12.33
CA TYR A 95 -18.93 -16.29 11.10
C TYR A 95 -18.63 -17.68 10.57
N ALA A 96 -18.34 -18.65 11.43
CA ALA A 96 -18.11 -20.04 11.02
C ALA A 96 -19.37 -20.62 10.34
N GLU A 97 -20.54 -20.40 10.91
CA GLU A 97 -21.83 -20.83 10.35
C GLU A 97 -22.12 -20.15 9.01
N ASN A 98 -21.91 -18.83 8.93
CA ASN A 98 -22.10 -18.09 7.68
C ASN A 98 -21.15 -18.53 6.56
N VAL A 99 -19.89 -18.85 6.90
CA VAL A 99 -18.92 -19.36 5.93
C VAL A 99 -19.26 -20.78 5.50
N ALA A 100 -19.68 -21.64 6.43
CA ALA A 100 -20.05 -23.03 6.13
C ALA A 100 -21.32 -23.14 5.28
N ASN A 101 -22.30 -22.26 5.52
CA ASN A 101 -23.56 -22.23 4.79
C ASN A 101 -23.49 -21.42 3.48
N ARG A 102 -22.40 -20.68 3.25
CA ARG A 102 -22.18 -20.01 1.98
C ARG A 102 -21.98 -21.09 0.92
N PRO A 103 -22.69 -21.05 -0.22
CA PRO A 103 -22.37 -21.90 -1.35
C PRO A 103 -20.96 -21.51 -1.82
N LEU A 104 -19.97 -22.28 -1.38
CA LEU A 104 -18.63 -22.20 -1.91
C LEU A 104 -18.74 -22.67 -3.36
N GLY A 105 -18.25 -21.84 -4.28
CA GLY A 105 -18.08 -22.25 -5.66
C GLY A 105 -17.20 -23.51 -5.75
N PRO A 106 -16.91 -24.00 -6.96
CA PRO A 106 -16.02 -25.14 -7.11
C PRO A 106 -14.74 -24.89 -6.30
N PRO A 107 -14.24 -25.92 -5.56
CA PRO A 107 -13.04 -25.76 -4.75
C PRO A 107 -11.94 -25.19 -5.64
N ALA A 108 -11.18 -24.23 -5.11
CA ALA A 108 -10.04 -23.69 -5.82
C ALA A 108 -9.13 -24.85 -6.20
N LEU A 109 -9.08 -25.17 -7.50
CA LEU A 109 -8.18 -26.19 -8.01
C LEU A 109 -6.75 -25.75 -7.69
N PRO A 110 -5.84 -26.69 -7.36
CA PRO A 110 -4.44 -26.35 -7.21
C PRO A 110 -4.00 -25.60 -8.47
N LEU A 111 -3.32 -24.47 -8.28
CA LEU A 111 -2.75 -23.71 -9.38
C LEU A 111 -1.68 -24.58 -10.04
N ILE A 112 -2.04 -25.21 -11.16
CA ILE A 112 -1.08 -25.95 -11.98
C ILE A 112 -0.38 -24.93 -12.87
N LEU A 113 0.95 -24.89 -12.81
CA LEU A 113 1.73 -24.05 -13.72
C LEU A 113 1.38 -24.41 -15.17
N PRO A 114 1.09 -23.42 -16.04
CA PRO A 114 0.80 -23.69 -17.44
C PRO A 114 1.92 -24.51 -18.08
N ARG A 115 1.56 -25.59 -18.79
CA ARG A 115 2.52 -26.27 -19.67
C ARG A 115 2.86 -25.34 -20.82
N ALA A 116 4.00 -24.67 -20.72
CA ALA A 116 4.45 -23.73 -21.73
C ALA A 116 4.87 -24.41 -23.04
N PHE A 117 5.27 -25.69 -23.01
CA PHE A 117 5.81 -26.41 -24.17
C PHE A 117 5.35 -27.87 -24.22
N GLY A 118 5.06 -28.37 -25.43
CA GLY A 118 4.65 -29.76 -25.67
C GLY A 118 5.82 -30.75 -25.76
N ASN A 119 7.03 -30.28 -26.05
CA ASN A 119 8.25 -31.08 -26.10
C ASN A 119 9.39 -30.37 -25.34
N PRO A 120 9.69 -30.77 -24.09
CA PRO A 120 10.74 -30.11 -23.31
C PRO A 120 12.15 -30.38 -23.85
N ALA A 121 12.39 -31.51 -24.51
CA ALA A 121 13.70 -31.83 -25.06
C ALA A 121 14.10 -30.85 -26.17
N ALA A 122 13.15 -30.53 -27.07
CA ALA A 122 13.39 -29.57 -28.14
C ALA A 122 13.68 -28.15 -27.64
N LEU A 123 13.17 -27.77 -26.46
CA LEU A 123 13.47 -26.47 -25.84
C LEU A 123 14.88 -26.43 -25.28
N ILE A 124 15.33 -27.51 -24.63
CA ILE A 124 16.68 -27.60 -24.05
C ILE A 124 17.73 -27.59 -25.15
N ASP A 125 17.43 -28.25 -26.29
CA ASP A 125 18.32 -28.29 -27.45
C ASP A 125 18.25 -27.03 -28.33
N ALA A 126 17.34 -26.09 -28.02
CA ALA A 126 17.21 -24.86 -28.77
C ALA A 126 18.44 -23.95 -28.59
N PRO A 127 18.77 -23.10 -29.58
CA PRO A 127 19.84 -22.13 -29.45
C PRO A 127 19.64 -21.26 -28.21
N THR A 128 20.70 -21.13 -27.41
CA THR A 128 20.71 -20.25 -26.24
C THR A 128 20.90 -18.80 -26.66
N MET A 129 20.60 -17.87 -25.75
CA MET A 129 20.86 -16.44 -25.93
C MET A 129 22.33 -16.22 -26.31
N SER A 130 22.55 -15.38 -27.33
CA SER A 130 23.88 -15.08 -27.82
C SER A 130 24.68 -14.24 -26.82
N HIS A 131 26.01 -14.35 -26.89
CA HIS A 131 26.88 -13.55 -26.02
C HIS A 131 26.69 -12.03 -26.21
N ALA A 132 26.40 -11.59 -27.45
CA ALA A 132 26.16 -10.20 -27.76
C ALA A 132 24.91 -9.66 -27.05
N GLU A 133 23.84 -10.45 -26.98
CA GLU A 133 22.61 -10.09 -26.24
C GLU A 133 22.87 -9.98 -24.74
N ILE A 134 23.66 -10.92 -24.18
CA ILE A 134 24.04 -10.89 -22.77
C ILE A 134 24.88 -9.64 -22.45
N GLU A 135 25.85 -9.31 -23.29
CA GLU A 135 26.65 -8.10 -23.13
C GLU A 135 25.82 -6.82 -23.22
N MET A 136 24.88 -6.77 -24.17
CA MET A 136 23.97 -5.63 -24.32
C MET A 136 23.13 -5.46 -23.05
N ALA A 137 22.55 -6.54 -22.52
CA ALA A 137 21.80 -6.50 -21.27
C ALA A 137 22.65 -6.02 -20.08
N ARG A 138 23.91 -6.47 -19.99
CA ARG A 138 24.85 -6.00 -18.96
C ARG A 138 25.15 -4.51 -19.06
N ARG A 139 25.37 -3.98 -20.27
CA ARG A 139 25.61 -2.55 -20.47
C ARG A 139 24.41 -1.70 -20.05
N ILE A 140 23.19 -2.14 -20.43
CA ILE A 140 21.96 -1.44 -20.03
C ILE A 140 21.83 -1.45 -18.50
N ALA A 141 22.08 -2.59 -17.85
CA ALA A 141 22.03 -2.69 -16.40
C ALA A 141 23.06 -1.78 -15.72
N GLN A 142 24.27 -1.67 -16.27
CA GLN A 142 25.31 -0.78 -15.76
C GLN A 142 24.89 0.70 -15.85
N ILE A 143 24.43 1.13 -17.03
CA ILE A 143 23.99 2.52 -17.25
C ILE A 143 22.86 2.88 -16.28
N ASN A 144 21.90 1.98 -16.09
CA ASN A 144 20.80 2.20 -15.14
C ASN A 144 21.30 2.25 -13.70
N GLY A 145 22.27 1.41 -13.32
CA GLY A 145 22.88 1.44 -11.99
C GLY A 145 23.60 2.76 -11.71
N GLU A 146 24.33 3.29 -12.69
CA GLU A 146 25.00 4.60 -12.60
C GLU A 146 23.96 5.72 -12.42
N LEU A 147 22.85 5.68 -13.16
CA LEU A 147 21.75 6.64 -13.02
C LEU A 147 21.14 6.63 -11.60
N TYR A 148 20.93 5.46 -11.00
CA TYR A 148 20.41 5.36 -9.62
C TYR A 148 21.35 6.02 -8.61
N GLU A 149 22.66 5.85 -8.75
CA GLU A 149 23.64 6.48 -7.86
C GLU A 149 23.67 8.00 -8.00
N ASP A 150 23.47 8.51 -9.21
CA ASP A 150 23.38 9.95 -9.44
C ASP A 150 22.10 10.56 -8.87
N MET A 151 20.97 9.85 -8.93
CA MET A 151 19.73 10.27 -8.26
C MET A 151 19.88 10.34 -6.73
N ARG A 152 20.71 9.47 -6.13
CA ARG A 152 20.95 9.47 -4.68
C ARG A 152 21.78 10.67 -4.22
N LYS A 153 22.67 11.18 -5.05
CA LYS A 153 23.55 12.32 -4.73
C LYS A 153 22.80 13.64 -4.89
N GLN A 154 21.79 13.87 -4.07
CA GLN A 154 21.26 15.22 -3.89
C GLN A 154 22.26 15.98 -3.02
N GLY A 155 22.89 17.01 -3.57
CA GLY A 155 23.89 17.81 -2.85
C GLY A 155 23.30 18.32 -1.54
N GLN A 156 23.87 17.88 -0.42
CA GLN A 156 23.65 18.52 0.87
C GLN A 156 24.38 19.86 0.82
N GLU A 157 23.70 20.91 0.37
CA GLU A 157 23.98 22.21 0.96
C GLU A 157 23.74 22.04 2.46
N ASP A 158 24.67 22.54 3.30
CA ASP A 158 24.50 22.49 4.75
C ASP A 158 23.21 23.24 5.12
N LEU A 159 22.12 22.49 5.30
CA LEU A 159 20.84 23.00 5.80
C LEU A 159 20.95 23.53 7.23
N ILE A 160 22.08 23.26 7.89
CA ILE A 160 22.39 23.68 9.25
C ILE A 160 23.57 24.65 9.20
N VAL A 161 23.28 25.95 9.33
CA VAL A 161 24.31 26.98 9.51
C VAL A 161 24.69 27.03 10.99
N GLN A 162 25.96 26.76 11.30
CA GLN A 162 26.48 26.93 12.67
C GLN A 162 26.72 28.42 12.97
N PHE A 163 25.95 28.98 13.89
CA PHE A 163 26.20 30.33 14.41
C PHE A 163 27.29 30.29 15.48
N ASN A 164 28.52 30.68 15.10
CA ASN A 164 29.57 30.92 16.07
C ASN A 164 29.23 32.18 16.86
N GLN A 165 28.83 32.01 18.13
CA GLN A 165 28.65 33.13 19.06
C GLN A 165 30.00 33.81 19.27
N THR A 166 30.15 35.00 18.70
CA THR A 166 31.24 35.92 19.01
C THR A 166 31.21 36.23 20.51
N GLN A 167 32.21 35.74 21.22
CA GLN A 167 32.49 36.05 22.61
C GLN A 167 32.71 37.58 22.74
N PRO A 168 32.09 38.27 23.73
CA PRO A 168 32.23 39.71 23.85
C PRO A 168 33.67 40.07 24.27
N PRO A 169 34.24 41.17 23.75
CA PRO A 169 35.57 41.62 24.17
C PRO A 169 35.51 42.11 25.62
N ILE A 170 36.59 41.81 26.35
CA ILE A 170 36.86 42.20 27.74
C ILE A 170 36.94 43.72 27.87
#